data_AF-A0A936N2P7-F1
#
_entry.id   AF-A0A936N2P7-F1
#
_cell.length_a   1.000
_cell.length_b   1.000
_cell.length_c   1.000
_cell.angle_alpha   90.00
_cell.angle_beta   90.00
_cell.angle_gamma   90.00
#
_symmetry.space_group_name_H-M   'P 1'
#
loop_
_entity.id
_entity.type
_entity.pdbx_description
1 polymer ?
#
loop_
_entity_poly.entity_id
_entity_poly.type
_entity_poly.pdbx_seq_one_letter_code
_entity_poly.pdbx_strand_id
1 'polypeptide(L)'
;MKRILIIFIFLVQTIHAQRIQNFNLSLTNTIVSVRFTVSAGSQCVGYNVLHSIDSLNYYPIYNYAGICGEISKATNHSYDHYSPALNAVNFYKIELNGVETSPPQRIFVSTSPQYNLLLYPNPVYNFYDLLNIKVSNANNTRLVGYIYNQSGKPVKEIDLITQLDYAALNIFDLVNDMYVLWLTDGYVIYSSKFIVNR
;
A
#
# COMPACT_ATOMS: atom_id res chain seq x y z
N MET A 1 30.04 -55.36 -37.62
CA MET A 1 29.31 -55.26 -36.33
C MET A 1 29.30 -53.81 -35.87
N LYS A 2 28.19 -53.08 -36.06
CA LYS A 2 28.03 -51.69 -35.60
C LYS A 2 27.64 -51.69 -34.12
N ARG A 3 28.51 -51.17 -33.24
CA ARG A 3 28.17 -50.90 -31.84
C ARG A 3 27.46 -49.55 -31.78
N ILE A 4 26.16 -49.56 -31.53
CA ILE A 4 25.38 -48.35 -31.23
C ILE A 4 25.56 -48.06 -29.74
N LEU A 5 26.22 -46.96 -29.42
CA LEU A 5 26.38 -46.43 -28.07
C LEU A 5 25.13 -45.61 -27.74
N ILE A 6 24.26 -46.12 -26.87
CA ILE A 6 23.11 -45.38 -26.35
C ILE A 6 23.60 -44.51 -25.19
N ILE A 7 23.65 -43.20 -25.41
CA ILE A 7 23.92 -42.20 -24.37
C ILE A 7 22.58 -41.85 -23.72
N PHE A 8 22.36 -42.31 -22.49
CA PHE A 8 21.19 -41.99 -21.69
C PHE A 8 21.44 -40.66 -20.97
N ILE A 9 20.96 -39.55 -21.54
CA ILE A 9 21.03 -38.22 -20.91
C ILE A 9 19.96 -38.16 -19.82
N PHE A 10 20.35 -38.33 -18.56
CA PHE A 10 19.49 -38.04 -17.42
C PHE A 10 19.27 -36.52 -17.33
N LEU A 11 18.10 -36.07 -17.78
CA LEU A 11 17.64 -34.70 -17.57
C LEU A 11 17.27 -34.55 -16.09
N VAL A 12 18.22 -34.13 -15.25
CA VAL A 12 17.95 -33.83 -13.83
C VAL A 12 17.07 -32.58 -13.78
N GLN A 13 15.77 -32.76 -13.56
CA GLN A 13 14.89 -31.64 -13.27
C GLN A 13 15.16 -31.16 -11.84
N THR A 14 15.75 -29.98 -11.69
CA THR A 14 15.93 -29.31 -10.41
C THR A 14 14.57 -28.84 -9.90
N ILE A 15 13.97 -29.62 -8.99
CA ILE A 15 12.77 -29.18 -8.28
C ILE A 15 13.24 -28.20 -7.19
N HIS A 16 12.82 -26.95 -7.30
CA HIS A 16 13.15 -25.91 -6.32
C HIS A 16 12.11 -25.92 -5.19
N ALA A 17 12.54 -25.56 -3.98
CA ALA A 17 11.62 -25.34 -2.86
C ALA A 17 10.77 -24.08 -3.12
N GLN A 18 9.54 -24.07 -2.61
CA GLN A 18 8.67 -22.90 -2.70
C GLN A 18 9.24 -21.73 -1.90
N ARG A 19 9.13 -20.51 -2.45
CA ARG A 19 9.64 -19.26 -1.88
C ARG A 19 8.54 -18.20 -1.85
N ILE A 20 8.57 -17.34 -0.85
CA ILE A 20 7.74 -16.15 -0.71
C ILE A 20 8.33 -15.05 -1.60
N GLN A 21 7.46 -14.47 -2.41
CA GLN A 21 7.76 -13.37 -3.32
C GLN A 21 6.67 -12.30 -3.20
N ASN A 22 6.97 -11.07 -3.61
CA ASN A 22 5.99 -9.98 -3.70
C ASN A 22 5.16 -9.75 -2.42
N PHE A 23 5.76 -9.96 -1.25
CA PHE A 23 5.07 -9.71 0.02
C PHE A 23 4.83 -8.21 0.19
N ASN A 24 3.57 -7.79 0.17
CA ASN A 24 3.15 -6.41 0.34
C ASN A 24 1.96 -6.28 1.29
N LEU A 25 1.83 -5.09 1.87
CA LEU A 25 0.70 -4.69 2.69
C LEU A 25 -0.03 -3.55 1.99
N SER A 26 -1.35 -3.50 2.14
CA SER A 26 -2.16 -2.34 1.77
C SER A 26 -3.24 -2.11 2.81
N LEU A 27 -3.61 -0.84 3.03
CA LEU A 27 -4.65 -0.45 3.98
C LEU A 27 -5.87 0.06 3.23
N THR A 28 -7.04 -0.46 3.58
CA THR A 28 -8.33 0.08 3.14
C THR A 28 -9.16 0.35 4.40
N ASN A 29 -9.42 1.63 4.69
CA ASN A 29 -9.97 2.08 5.97
C ASN A 29 -9.07 1.64 7.14
N THR A 30 -9.53 0.68 7.95
CA THR A 30 -8.80 0.09 9.07
C THR A 30 -8.40 -1.36 8.80
N ILE A 31 -8.67 -1.90 7.60
CA ILE A 31 -8.40 -3.30 7.25
C ILE A 31 -7.05 -3.39 6.54
N VAL A 32 -6.15 -4.21 7.07
CA VAL A 32 -4.85 -4.47 6.44
C VAL A 32 -4.97 -5.69 5.54
N SER A 33 -4.88 -5.49 4.23
CA SER A 33 -4.71 -6.57 3.27
C SER A 33 -3.25 -6.97 3.18
N VAL A 34 -2.99 -8.24 3.49
CA VAL A 34 -1.69 -8.92 3.41
C VAL A 34 -1.68 -9.72 2.12
N ARG A 35 -0.75 -9.44 1.21
CA ARG A 35 -0.66 -10.13 -0.09
C ARG A 35 0.74 -10.62 -0.33
N PHE A 36 0.87 -11.81 -0.90
CA PHE A 36 2.15 -12.39 -1.26
C PHE A 36 1.97 -13.47 -2.32
N THR A 37 3.07 -13.81 -2.98
CA THR A 37 3.14 -14.88 -3.96
C THR A 37 3.98 -16.00 -3.40
N VAL A 38 3.55 -17.25 -3.58
CA VAL A 38 4.38 -18.44 -3.36
C VAL A 38 4.86 -18.90 -4.72
N SER A 39 6.18 -19.00 -4.91
CA SER A 39 6.78 -19.43 -6.16
C SER A 39 6.45 -20.90 -6.48
N ALA A 40 6.50 -21.24 -7.77
CA ALA A 40 6.43 -22.64 -8.20
C ALA A 40 7.53 -23.46 -7.52
N GLY A 41 7.20 -24.68 -7.09
CA GLY A 41 8.13 -25.58 -6.42
C GLY A 41 7.45 -26.70 -5.66
N SER A 42 8.23 -27.68 -5.22
CA SER A 42 7.73 -28.72 -4.32
C SER A 42 7.93 -28.30 -2.86
N GLN A 43 6.98 -28.65 -2.01
CA GLN A 43 7.00 -28.55 -0.55
C GLN A 43 6.57 -27.20 0.04
N CYS A 44 5.42 -27.25 0.68
CA CYS A 44 5.02 -26.45 1.83
C CYS A 44 3.94 -27.28 2.57
N VAL A 45 3.78 -27.11 3.88
CA VAL A 45 2.72 -27.79 4.67
C VAL A 45 1.55 -26.85 4.96
N GLY A 46 1.62 -25.64 4.40
CA GLY A 46 0.78 -24.51 4.70
C GLY A 46 1.61 -23.29 5.05
N TYR A 47 0.94 -22.19 5.32
CA TYR A 47 1.57 -20.94 5.73
C TYR A 47 0.84 -20.25 6.87
N ASN A 48 1.59 -19.47 7.63
CA ASN A 48 1.07 -18.60 8.69
C ASN A 48 1.20 -17.13 8.29
N VAL A 49 0.16 -16.36 8.60
CA VAL A 49 0.26 -14.90 8.68
C VAL A 49 0.55 -14.55 10.12
N LEU A 50 1.74 -13.98 10.36
CA LEU A 50 2.19 -13.58 11.67
C LEU A 50 2.02 -12.07 11.84
N HIS A 51 1.60 -11.64 13.02
CA HIS A 51 1.40 -10.22 13.35
C HIS A 51 2.06 -9.85 14.68
N SER A 52 2.49 -8.59 14.76
CA SER A 52 3.16 -8.01 15.92
C SER A 52 2.85 -6.52 16.02
N ILE A 53 2.90 -5.99 17.24
CA ILE A 53 2.80 -4.56 17.57
C ILE A 53 4.13 -3.96 18.06
N ASP A 54 5.15 -4.80 18.26
CA ASP A 54 6.45 -4.41 18.84
C ASP A 54 7.65 -4.79 17.97
N SER A 55 7.41 -5.40 16.81
CA SER A 55 8.41 -5.93 15.85
C SER A 55 9.28 -7.08 16.37
N LEU A 56 9.06 -7.55 17.61
CA LEU A 56 9.87 -8.57 18.27
C LEU A 56 9.05 -9.85 18.48
N ASN A 57 7.87 -9.71 19.09
CA ASN A 57 6.99 -10.82 19.43
C ASN A 57 5.91 -10.94 18.37
N TYR A 58 5.98 -12.03 17.60
CA TYR A 58 5.03 -12.33 16.52
C TYR A 58 4.11 -13.47 16.92
N TYR A 59 2.82 -13.31 16.64
CA TYR A 59 1.81 -14.32 16.89
C TYR A 59 1.08 -14.67 15.60
N PRO A 60 0.71 -15.94 15.37
CA PRO A 60 -0.07 -16.32 14.22
C PRO A 60 -1.49 -15.75 14.35
N ILE A 61 -1.90 -14.92 13.40
CA ILE A 61 -3.28 -14.42 13.29
C ILE A 61 -4.10 -15.20 12.26
N TYR A 62 -3.43 -15.97 11.40
CA TYR A 62 -4.07 -16.89 10.49
C TYR A 62 -3.15 -18.04 10.11
N ASN A 63 -3.73 -19.23 9.90
CA ASN A 63 -3.06 -20.42 9.40
C ASN A 63 -3.87 -21.02 8.25
N TYR A 64 -3.22 -21.24 7.10
CA TYR A 64 -3.78 -22.03 6.02
C TYR A 64 -3.04 -23.37 5.95
N ALA A 65 -3.57 -24.39 6.63
CA ALA A 65 -3.03 -25.74 6.59
C ALA A 65 -3.25 -26.38 5.20
N GLY A 66 -2.21 -27.00 4.65
CA GLY A 66 -2.30 -27.76 3.40
C GLY A 66 -2.51 -26.94 2.12
N ILE A 67 -2.67 -25.60 2.22
CA ILE A 67 -2.72 -24.72 1.05
C ILE A 67 -1.33 -24.14 0.82
N CYS A 68 -0.79 -24.45 -0.35
CA CYS A 68 0.53 -24.02 -0.82
C CYS A 68 0.42 -23.48 -2.25
N GLY A 69 1.57 -23.12 -2.83
CA GLY A 69 1.67 -22.85 -4.27
C GLY A 69 1.50 -24.11 -5.11
N GLU A 70 1.29 -23.94 -6.41
CA GLU A 70 1.31 -25.06 -7.36
C GLU A 70 2.75 -25.49 -7.66
N ILE A 71 2.95 -26.77 -8.03
CA ILE A 71 4.29 -27.30 -8.36
C ILE A 71 4.86 -26.59 -9.60
N SER A 72 4.01 -26.29 -10.58
CA SER A 72 4.39 -25.73 -11.88
C SER A 72 4.17 -24.22 -11.99
N LYS A 73 3.50 -23.59 -11.02
CA LYS A 73 3.08 -22.19 -11.13
C LYS A 73 3.15 -21.45 -9.80
N ALA A 74 3.55 -20.18 -9.87
CA ALA A 74 3.47 -19.28 -8.74
C ALA A 74 2.00 -18.94 -8.42
N THR A 75 1.64 -19.00 -7.14
CA THR A 75 0.27 -18.78 -6.66
C THR A 75 0.21 -17.54 -5.78
N ASN A 76 -0.77 -16.68 -6.04
CA ASN A 76 -1.01 -15.50 -5.22
C ASN A 76 -1.94 -15.83 -4.07
N HIS A 77 -1.63 -15.30 -2.90
CA HIS A 77 -2.43 -15.43 -1.70
C HIS A 77 -2.71 -14.04 -1.12
N SER A 78 -3.87 -13.93 -0.47
CA SER A 78 -4.26 -12.73 0.25
C SER A 78 -5.00 -13.08 1.53
N TYR A 79 -4.77 -12.28 2.56
CA TYR A 79 -5.49 -12.34 3.83
C TYR A 79 -5.81 -10.92 4.29
N ASP A 80 -7.04 -10.69 4.75
CA ASP A 80 -7.46 -9.41 5.30
C ASP A 80 -7.49 -9.49 6.83
N HIS A 81 -6.63 -8.69 7.47
CA HIS A 81 -6.64 -8.52 8.91
C HIS A 81 -7.65 -7.42 9.28
N TYR A 82 -8.82 -7.83 9.81
CA TYR A 82 -9.93 -6.92 10.15
C TYR A 82 -9.74 -6.17 11.47
N SER A 83 -8.86 -6.65 12.35
CA SER A 83 -8.65 -6.10 13.70
C SER A 83 -7.19 -5.77 14.00
N PRO A 84 -6.48 -5.01 13.15
CA PRO A 84 -5.12 -4.56 13.46
C PRO A 84 -5.14 -3.56 14.62
N ALA A 85 -3.98 -3.38 15.26
CA ALA A 85 -3.83 -2.36 16.29
C ALA A 85 -4.02 -0.97 15.69
N LEU A 86 -4.99 -0.23 16.21
CA LEU A 86 -5.36 1.09 15.70
C LEU A 86 -4.45 2.18 16.28
N ASN A 87 -4.21 3.23 15.49
CA ASN A 87 -3.26 4.31 15.77
C ASN A 87 -1.86 3.81 16.13
N ALA A 88 -1.46 2.69 15.53
CA ALA A 88 -0.21 2.01 15.82
C ALA A 88 0.44 1.46 14.54
N VAL A 89 1.76 1.27 14.60
CA VAL A 89 2.48 0.52 13.56
C VAL A 89 2.24 -0.96 13.80
N ASN A 90 1.75 -1.63 12.76
CA ASN A 90 1.52 -3.07 12.75
C ASN A 90 2.61 -3.72 11.89
N PHE A 91 3.15 -4.83 12.37
CA PHE A 91 4.19 -5.59 11.69
C PHE A 91 3.67 -6.96 11.29
N TYR A 92 4.05 -7.41 10.09
CA TYR A 92 3.61 -8.68 9.54
C TYR A 92 4.78 -9.47 8.97
N LYS A 93 4.70 -10.80 9.10
CA LYS A 93 5.57 -11.75 8.42
C LYS A 93 4.71 -12.87 7.84
N ILE A 94 5.19 -13.46 6.76
CA ILE A 94 4.66 -14.71 6.23
C ILE A 94 5.64 -15.82 6.57
N GLU A 95 5.13 -16.91 7.11
CA GLU A 95 5.91 -18.11 7.38
C GLU A 95 5.38 -19.25 6.52
N LEU A 96 6.22 -19.80 5.64
CA LEU A 96 5.99 -21.10 5.02
C LEU A 96 6.51 -22.15 5.99
N ASN A 97 5.61 -22.96 6.55
CA ASN A 97 5.93 -23.90 7.62
C ASN A 97 7.09 -24.83 7.24
N GLY A 98 8.21 -24.73 7.96
CA GLY A 98 9.40 -25.57 7.76
C GLY A 98 10.24 -25.23 6.53
N VAL A 99 9.94 -24.13 5.82
CA VAL A 99 10.66 -23.73 4.60
C VAL A 99 11.34 -22.38 4.79
N GLU A 100 10.57 -21.34 5.10
CA GLU A 100 11.11 -19.99 5.27
C GLU A 100 10.14 -19.04 5.97
N THR A 101 10.69 -17.93 6.46
CA THR A 101 9.94 -16.80 6.98
C THR A 101 10.38 -15.54 6.26
N SER A 102 9.42 -14.72 5.83
CA SER A 102 9.71 -13.45 5.17
C SER A 102 10.38 -12.47 6.13
N PRO A 103 11.14 -11.49 5.59
CA PRO A 103 11.42 -10.26 6.32
C PRO A 103 10.12 -9.58 6.78
N PRO A 104 10.15 -8.80 7.87
CA PRO A 104 8.96 -8.10 8.35
C PRO A 104 8.58 -6.94 7.41
N GLN A 105 7.29 -6.81 7.14
CA GLN A 105 6.69 -5.62 6.55
C GLN A 105 5.90 -4.86 7.61
N ARG A 106 5.82 -3.54 7.50
CA ARG A 106 5.11 -2.70 8.46
C ARG A 106 4.13 -1.75 7.79
N ILE A 107 3.03 -1.46 8.46
CA ILE A 107 2.03 -0.49 8.03
C ILE A 107 1.44 0.22 9.25
N PHE A 108 1.25 1.53 9.16
CA PHE A 108 0.56 2.30 10.20
C PHE A 108 -0.95 2.27 9.93
N VAL A 109 -1.75 1.91 10.93
CA VAL A 109 -3.22 1.88 10.82
C VAL A 109 -3.79 3.03 11.63
N SER A 110 -4.46 3.97 10.98
CA SER A 110 -5.10 5.12 11.61
C SER A 110 -6.57 4.82 11.90
N THR A 111 -7.12 5.32 13.02
CA THR A 111 -8.57 5.38 13.24
C THR A 111 -9.26 6.47 12.42
N SER A 112 -8.48 7.41 11.87
CA SER A 112 -9.02 8.51 11.08
C SER A 112 -9.22 8.06 9.63
N PRO A 113 -10.36 8.36 8.98
CA PRO A 113 -10.62 7.96 7.59
C PRO A 113 -9.47 8.44 6.71
N GLN A 114 -8.84 7.50 6.00
CA GLN A 114 -7.52 7.71 5.43
C GLN A 114 -7.47 8.72 4.26
N TYR A 115 -8.60 9.29 3.83
CA TYR A 115 -8.64 10.37 2.85
C TYR A 115 -9.79 11.35 3.12
N ASN A 116 -9.68 12.15 4.18
CA ASN A 116 -10.57 13.31 4.34
C ASN A 116 -10.34 14.37 3.24
N LEU A 117 -9.34 14.22 2.36
CA LEU A 117 -8.98 15.18 1.32
C LEU A 117 -8.45 14.46 0.06
N LEU A 118 -9.24 14.46 -1.00
CA LEU A 118 -8.87 13.97 -2.33
C LEU A 118 -8.62 15.16 -3.26
N LEU A 119 -7.49 15.13 -3.98
CA LEU A 119 -7.07 16.15 -4.93
C LEU A 119 -7.00 15.57 -6.34
N TYR A 120 -7.62 16.24 -7.31
CA TYR A 120 -7.59 15.80 -8.71
C TYR A 120 -7.73 16.97 -9.71
N PRO A 121 -7.11 16.90 -10.90
CA PRO A 121 -6.20 15.85 -11.33
C PRO A 121 -4.89 15.88 -10.53
N ASN A 122 -4.27 14.72 -10.37
CA ASN A 122 -2.97 14.60 -9.71
C ASN A 122 -2.18 13.45 -10.38
N PRO A 123 -1.14 13.74 -11.20
CA PRO A 123 -0.56 15.07 -11.46
C PRO A 123 -1.45 16.02 -12.27
N VAL A 124 -1.17 17.32 -12.18
CA VAL A 124 -1.78 18.40 -13.00
C VAL A 124 -0.88 18.66 -14.21
N TYR A 125 -1.40 18.38 -15.41
CA TYR A 125 -0.62 18.48 -16.66
C TYR A 125 -0.89 19.74 -17.47
N ASN A 126 -2.07 20.34 -17.41
CA ASN A 126 -2.38 21.53 -18.21
C ASN A 126 -2.25 22.81 -17.38
N PHE A 127 -1.84 23.89 -18.04
CA PHE A 127 -1.69 25.21 -17.41
C PHE A 127 -3.02 25.73 -16.85
N TYR A 128 -4.14 25.47 -17.54
CA TYR A 128 -5.45 26.01 -17.20
C TYR A 128 -6.33 25.09 -16.36
N ASP A 129 -5.83 23.91 -15.95
CA ASP A 129 -6.58 23.00 -15.08
C ASP A 129 -6.68 23.56 -13.66
N LEU A 130 -7.89 23.50 -13.10
CA LEU A 130 -8.13 23.75 -11.68
C LEU A 130 -7.80 22.49 -10.88
N LEU A 131 -7.30 22.69 -9.66
CA LEU A 131 -7.16 21.61 -8.69
C LEU A 131 -8.50 21.42 -7.98
N ASN A 132 -9.17 20.32 -8.24
CA ASN A 132 -10.41 19.95 -7.59
C ASN A 132 -10.11 19.28 -6.26
N ILE A 133 -10.90 19.62 -5.25
CA ILE A 133 -10.72 19.25 -3.86
C ILE A 133 -12.02 18.59 -3.39
N LYS A 134 -11.95 17.35 -2.92
CA LYS A 134 -13.07 16.65 -2.30
C LYS A 134 -12.76 16.32 -0.84
N VAL A 135 -13.59 16.80 0.08
CA VAL A 135 -13.34 16.77 1.51
C VAL A 135 -14.45 16.02 2.25
N SER A 136 -14.16 14.80 2.73
CA SER A 136 -15.17 14.00 3.42
C SER A 136 -15.68 14.70 4.67
N ASN A 137 -17.01 14.71 4.83
CA ASN A 137 -17.73 15.31 5.96
C ASN A 137 -17.55 16.83 6.13
N ALA A 138 -17.07 17.54 5.12
CA ALA A 138 -16.97 19.00 5.14
C ALA A 138 -18.03 19.63 4.23
N ASN A 139 -19.32 19.45 4.57
CA ASN A 139 -20.43 19.97 3.78
C ASN A 139 -20.63 21.47 4.05
N ASN A 140 -20.50 22.30 3.01
CA ASN A 140 -20.65 23.77 3.13
C ASN A 140 -19.78 24.37 4.25
N THR A 141 -18.55 23.86 4.36
CA THR A 141 -17.60 24.17 5.43
C THR A 141 -16.54 25.12 4.90
N ARG A 142 -16.22 26.15 5.69
CA ARG A 142 -15.10 27.04 5.39
C ARG A 142 -13.80 26.35 5.81
N LEU A 143 -12.86 26.27 4.87
CA LEU A 143 -11.55 25.70 5.05
C LEU A 143 -10.49 26.77 4.79
N VAL A 144 -9.55 26.91 5.72
CA VAL A 144 -8.42 27.83 5.62
C VAL A 144 -7.10 27.07 5.71
N GLY A 145 -6.04 27.57 5.10
CA GLY A 145 -4.72 26.95 5.19
C GLY A 145 -3.73 27.42 4.14
N TYR A 146 -2.84 26.51 3.72
CA TYR A 146 -1.72 26.84 2.84
C TYR A 146 -1.38 25.69 1.88
N ILE A 147 -0.79 26.06 0.75
CA ILE A 147 0.01 25.17 -0.08
C ILE A 147 1.48 25.37 0.31
N TYR A 148 2.17 24.27 0.57
CA TYR A 148 3.60 24.23 0.85
C TYR A 148 4.35 23.56 -0.31
N ASN A 149 5.56 24.05 -0.59
CA ASN A 149 6.49 23.33 -1.46
C ASN A 149 7.19 22.16 -0.72
N GLN A 150 8.04 21.41 -1.42
CA GLN A 150 8.80 20.30 -0.84
C GLN A 150 9.75 20.67 0.30
N SER A 151 10.17 21.94 0.41
CA SER A 151 10.97 22.44 1.53
C SER A 151 10.13 22.83 2.76
N GLY A 152 8.80 22.72 2.69
CA GLY A 152 7.88 23.16 3.74
C GLY A 152 7.66 24.67 3.79
N LYS A 153 8.06 25.42 2.75
CA LYS A 153 7.79 26.86 2.66
C LYS A 153 6.36 27.08 2.14
N PRO A 154 5.53 27.91 2.80
CA PRO A 154 4.21 28.26 2.27
C PRO A 154 4.39 29.09 0.99
N VAL A 155 3.73 28.66 -0.08
CA VAL A 155 3.76 29.32 -1.40
C VAL A 155 2.43 29.98 -1.75
N LYS A 156 1.33 29.55 -1.12
CA LYS A 156 -0.01 30.10 -1.35
C LYS A 156 -0.88 29.94 -0.12
N GLU A 157 -1.61 30.98 0.26
CA GLU A 157 -2.66 30.92 1.27
C GLU A 157 -4.00 30.51 0.63
N ILE A 158 -4.80 29.77 1.39
CA ILE A 158 -6.07 29.20 0.94
C ILE A 158 -7.16 29.61 1.92
N ASP A 159 -8.25 30.14 1.38
CA ASP A 159 -9.51 30.36 2.08
C ASP A 159 -10.62 30.02 1.10
N LEU A 160 -11.33 28.93 1.37
CA LEU A 160 -12.39 28.44 0.50
C LEU A 160 -13.57 27.93 1.32
N ILE A 161 -14.72 27.85 0.66
CA ILE A 161 -15.92 27.24 1.21
C ILE A 161 -16.28 26.09 0.28
N THR A 162 -16.46 24.89 0.83
CA THR A 162 -16.93 23.76 0.04
C THR A 162 -18.40 23.97 -0.36
N GLN A 163 -18.79 23.46 -1.52
CA GLN A 163 -20.18 23.29 -1.92
C GLN A 163 -20.49 21.80 -1.82
N LEU A 164 -21.33 21.41 -0.87
CA LEU A 164 -21.32 20.03 -0.36
C LEU A 164 -19.89 19.68 0.08
N ASP A 165 -19.32 18.57 -0.39
CA ASP A 165 -17.97 18.11 -0.06
C ASP A 165 -16.91 18.56 -1.08
N TYR A 166 -17.22 19.51 -1.95
CA TYR A 166 -16.37 19.86 -3.10
C TYR A 166 -15.89 21.32 -3.10
N ALA A 167 -14.67 21.57 -3.55
CA ALA A 167 -14.15 22.89 -3.88
C ALA A 167 -13.18 22.81 -5.07
N ALA A 168 -12.87 23.95 -5.69
CA ALA A 168 -11.87 24.04 -6.75
C ALA A 168 -10.91 25.19 -6.47
N LEU A 169 -9.64 25.00 -6.83
CA LEU A 169 -8.57 25.96 -6.59
C LEU A 169 -7.81 26.28 -7.88
N ASN A 170 -7.54 27.55 -8.09
CA ASN A 170 -6.62 28.01 -9.11
C ASN A 170 -5.16 27.77 -8.66
N ILE A 171 -4.37 27.12 -9.50
CA ILE A 171 -2.94 26.81 -9.28
C ILE A 171 -2.07 27.25 -10.47
N PHE A 172 -2.48 28.28 -11.22
CA PHE A 172 -1.75 28.75 -12.41
C PHE A 172 -0.40 29.39 -12.07
N ASP A 173 -0.29 29.90 -10.85
CA ASP A 173 0.90 30.50 -10.25
C ASP A 173 1.93 29.47 -9.75
N LEU A 174 1.56 28.18 -9.68
CA LEU A 174 2.46 27.12 -9.27
C LEU A 174 3.31 26.61 -10.44
N VAL A 175 4.62 26.50 -10.21
CA VAL A 175 5.58 25.89 -11.13
C VAL A 175 5.63 24.37 -10.98
N ASN A 176 6.30 23.67 -11.89
CA ASN A 176 6.48 22.22 -11.82
C ASN A 176 7.23 21.80 -10.55
N ASP A 177 6.52 21.19 -9.61
CA ASP A 177 7.06 20.67 -8.34
C ASP A 177 6.01 19.76 -7.66
N MET A 178 6.41 19.14 -6.54
CA MET A 178 5.52 18.50 -5.58
C MET A 178 5.09 19.51 -4.50
N TYR A 179 3.79 19.53 -4.22
CA TYR A 179 3.19 20.40 -3.23
C TYR A 179 2.39 19.60 -2.20
N VAL A 180 2.24 20.18 -1.02
CA VAL A 180 1.33 19.72 0.04
C VAL A 180 0.24 20.77 0.20
N LEU A 181 -1.02 20.39 -0.02
CA LEU A 181 -2.16 21.19 0.41
C LEU A 181 -2.47 20.83 1.86
N TRP A 182 -2.53 21.83 2.72
CA TRP A 182 -2.91 21.71 4.13
C TRP A 182 -4.07 22.66 4.41
N LEU A 183 -5.15 22.14 4.98
CA LEU A 183 -6.38 22.88 5.28
C LEU A 183 -6.89 22.52 6.67
N THR A 184 -7.66 23.42 7.28
CA THR A 184 -8.38 23.18 8.52
C THR A 184 -9.71 23.95 8.55
N ASP A 185 -10.70 23.39 9.24
CA ASP A 185 -11.94 24.08 9.63
C ASP A 185 -11.88 24.66 11.06
N GLY A 186 -10.73 24.55 11.72
CA GLY A 186 -10.50 24.91 13.13
C GLY A 186 -10.57 23.73 14.11
N TYR A 187 -11.12 22.59 13.70
CA TYR A 187 -11.25 21.38 14.52
C TYR A 187 -10.49 20.19 13.94
N VAL A 188 -10.53 20.03 12.61
CA VAL A 188 -9.93 18.95 11.85
C VAL A 188 -8.86 19.53 10.92
N ILE A 189 -7.79 18.77 10.75
CA ILE A 189 -6.73 19.05 9.78
C ILE A 189 -6.88 18.09 8.60
N TYR A 190 -6.81 18.66 7.40
CA TYR A 190 -6.88 17.97 6.12
C TYR A 190 -5.56 18.20 5.39
N SER A 191 -4.91 17.14 4.90
CA SER A 191 -3.67 17.30 4.14
C SER A 191 -3.54 16.26 3.05
N SER A 192 -3.08 16.68 1.87
CA SER A 192 -2.82 15.80 0.73
C SER A 192 -1.75 16.37 -0.18
N LYS A 193 -1.08 15.50 -0.93
CA LYS A 193 0.01 15.86 -1.83
C LYS A 193 -0.47 15.88 -3.27
N PHE A 194 0.03 16.83 -4.06
CA PHE A 194 -0.18 16.83 -5.50
C PHE A 194 1.07 17.28 -6.25
N ILE A 195 1.14 16.89 -7.52
CA ILE A 195 2.27 17.22 -8.41
C ILE A 195 1.74 18.14 -9.52
N VAL A 196 2.46 19.23 -9.78
CA VAL A 196 2.30 20.04 -10.99
C VAL A 196 3.40 19.61 -11.97
N ASN A 197 3.02 19.21 -13.17
CA ASN A 197 3.95 18.75 -14.21
C ASN A 197 3.41 19.16 -15.60
N ARG A 198 3.58 20.45 -15.92
CA ARG A 198 3.10 21.10 -17.14
C ARG A 198 4.22 21.28 -18.17
#